data_AF-A0A2D6RQS9-F1
#
_entry.id   AF-A0A2D6RQS9-F1
#
_cell.length_a   1.000
_cell.length_b   1.000
_cell.length_c   1.000
_cell.angle_alpha   90.00
_cell.angle_beta   90.00
_cell.angle_gamma   90.00
#
_symmetry.space_group_name_H-M   'P 1'
#
loop_
_entity.id
_entity.type
_entity.pdbx_description
1 polymer ?
#
loop_
_entity_poly.entity_id
_entity_poly.type
_entity_poly.pdbx_seq_one_letter_code
_entity_poly.pdbx_strand_id
1 'polypeptide(L)'
;MKTRLFLVPGRDPEARARRIEALLSEQAGVGKITLMASTEVFSYASVEAQAELFRLDTERKARGIHVLRLSPGCLCCSSKLVLTTHLARTLRLNQPNVLLMELESQSHPEQVLQLLKEPQWIDWFADITLVEDVA
;
A
#
# COMPACT_ATOMS: atom_id res chain seq x y z
N MET A 1 -3.05 -13.83 -13.95
CA MET A 1 -3.21 -14.14 -12.51
C MET A 1 -3.78 -12.89 -11.86
N LYS A 2 -4.89 -13.00 -11.11
CA LYS A 2 -5.52 -11.84 -10.47
C LYS A 2 -4.86 -11.54 -9.12
N THR A 3 -4.64 -10.27 -8.81
CA THR A 3 -3.98 -9.81 -7.58
C THR A 3 -4.97 -9.71 -6.43
N ARG A 4 -4.58 -10.11 -5.22
CA ARG A 4 -5.34 -9.82 -3.98
C ARG A 4 -4.89 -8.48 -3.43
N LEU A 5 -5.81 -7.53 -3.27
CA LEU A 5 -5.51 -6.16 -2.85
C LEU A 5 -5.96 -5.92 -1.41
N PHE A 6 -5.06 -5.43 -0.56
CA PHE A 6 -5.35 -4.96 0.79
C PHE A 6 -5.19 -3.45 0.83
N LEU A 7 -6.28 -2.73 1.11
CA LEU A 7 -6.25 -1.31 1.41
C LEU A 7 -6.07 -1.13 2.91
N VAL A 8 -5.03 -0.41 3.33
CA VAL A 8 -4.70 -0.20 4.74
C VAL A 8 -4.98 1.26 5.11
N PRO A 9 -6.17 1.59 5.62
CA PRO A 9 -6.50 2.92 6.12
C PRO A 9 -6.01 3.10 7.56
N GLY A 10 -6.15 4.33 8.06
CA GLY A 10 -6.08 4.66 9.48
C GLY A 10 -5.51 6.04 9.73
N ARG A 11 -5.79 6.62 10.90
CA ARG A 11 -5.39 8.02 11.18
C ARG A 11 -3.99 8.17 11.77
N ASP A 12 -3.47 7.12 12.42
CA ASP A 12 -2.11 7.10 12.96
C ASP A 12 -1.15 6.42 11.96
N PRO A 13 -0.19 7.16 11.36
CA PRO A 13 0.82 6.59 10.47
C PRO A 13 1.65 5.47 11.11
N GLU A 14 1.93 5.53 12.41
CA GLU A 14 2.71 4.49 13.09
C GLU A 14 1.88 3.21 13.29
N ALA A 15 0.61 3.35 13.70
CA ALA A 15 -0.31 2.22 13.79
C ALA A 15 -0.49 1.53 12.43
N ARG A 16 -0.64 2.30 11.35
CA ARG A 16 -0.66 1.75 9.98
C ARG A 16 0.62 1.02 9.63
N ALA A 17 1.80 1.58 9.94
CA ALA A 17 3.07 0.92 9.68
C ALA A 17 3.19 -0.44 10.40
N ARG A 18 2.73 -0.53 11.66
CA ARG A 18 2.64 -1.79 12.41
C ARG A 18 1.67 -2.77 11.76
N ARG A 19 0.50 -2.30 11.33
CA ARG A 19 -0.50 -3.16 10.65
C ARG A 19 0.00 -3.69 9.32
N ILE A 20 0.71 -2.87 8.55
CA ILE A 20 1.35 -3.28 7.30
C ILE A 20 2.33 -4.43 7.57
N GLU A 21 3.16 -4.33 8.62
CA GLU A 21 4.12 -5.40 8.93
C GLU A 21 3.43 -6.71 9.36
N ALA A 22 2.35 -6.61 10.14
CA ALA A 22 1.52 -7.77 10.48
C ALA A 22 0.94 -8.43 9.22
N LEU A 23 0.35 -7.65 8.30
CA LEU A 23 -0.18 -8.16 7.03
C LEU A 23 0.90 -8.78 6.15
N LEU A 24 2.09 -8.17 6.06
CA LEU A 24 3.21 -8.75 5.31
C LEU A 24 3.62 -10.12 5.88
N SER A 25 3.58 -10.27 7.20
CA SER A 25 3.87 -11.53 7.87
C SER A 25 2.76 -12.57 7.64
N GLU A 26 1.49 -12.16 7.73
CA GLU A 26 0.33 -13.01 7.43
C GLU A 26 0.33 -13.53 5.98
N GLN A 27 0.84 -12.73 5.03
CA GLN A 27 0.91 -13.08 3.61
C GLN A 27 2.25 -13.72 3.19
N ALA A 28 3.13 -14.03 4.15
CA ALA A 28 4.41 -14.67 3.87
C ALA A 28 4.21 -16.01 3.15
N GLY A 29 5.01 -16.24 2.09
CA GLY A 29 4.96 -17.49 1.32
C GLY A 29 3.84 -17.58 0.27
N VAL A 30 2.91 -16.60 0.19
CA VAL A 30 1.81 -16.63 -0.81
C VAL A 30 2.23 -16.19 -2.23
N GLY A 31 3.54 -16.00 -2.44
CA GLY A 31 4.13 -15.63 -3.72
C GLY A 31 4.63 -14.19 -3.74
N LYS A 32 4.48 -13.53 -4.89
CA LYS A 32 5.05 -12.19 -5.11
C LYS A 32 4.22 -11.11 -4.44
N ILE A 33 4.82 -10.36 -3.52
CA ILE A 33 4.17 -9.29 -2.76
C ILE A 33 4.67 -7.93 -3.23
N THR A 34 3.75 -6.99 -3.42
CA THR A 34 4.05 -5.55 -3.54
C THR A 34 3.49 -4.79 -2.36
N LEU A 35 4.27 -3.88 -1.80
CA LEU A 35 3.82 -2.86 -0.87
C LEU A 35 3.91 -1.50 -1.56
N MET A 36 2.78 -0.81 -1.70
CA MET A 36 2.68 0.61 -2.03
C MET A 36 2.44 1.37 -0.72
N ALA A 37 3.50 1.85 -0.10
CA ALA A 37 3.46 2.57 1.17
C ALA A 37 3.50 4.09 0.93
N SER A 38 2.85 4.86 1.80
CA SER A 38 2.96 6.31 1.80
C SER A 38 4.27 6.75 2.46
N THR A 39 4.76 7.92 2.08
CA THR A 39 5.81 8.67 2.77
C THR A 39 5.27 9.58 3.87
N GLU A 40 3.96 9.63 4.12
CA GLU A 40 3.31 10.46 5.15
C GLU A 40 3.96 10.30 6.52
N VAL A 41 4.29 9.06 6.92
CA VAL A 41 4.95 8.77 8.20
C VAL A 41 6.26 9.55 8.37
N PHE A 42 6.97 9.88 7.29
CA PHE A 42 8.21 10.65 7.34
C PHE A 42 8.00 12.13 7.69
N SER A 43 6.78 12.66 7.53
CA SER A 43 6.44 14.01 7.96
C SER A 43 6.26 14.14 9.48
N TYR A 44 6.09 13.02 10.18
CA TYR A 44 5.84 12.96 11.63
C TYR A 44 6.99 12.29 12.40
N ALA A 45 7.73 11.40 11.74
CA ALA A 45 8.81 10.64 12.34
C ALA A 45 10.06 11.49 12.62
N SER A 46 10.72 11.23 13.76
CA SER A 46 12.06 11.74 14.03
C SER A 46 13.06 11.21 13.00
N VAL A 47 14.25 11.82 12.92
CA VAL A 47 15.32 11.37 12.00
C VAL A 47 15.68 9.90 12.26
N GLU A 48 15.74 9.49 13.53
CA GLU A 48 16.03 8.12 13.95
C GLU A 48 14.92 7.16 13.50
N ALA A 49 13.65 7.55 13.65
CA ALA A 49 12.51 6.76 13.21
C ALA A 49 12.44 6.64 11.67
N GLN A 50 12.82 7.69 10.93
CA GLN A 50 12.96 7.63 9.48
C GLN A 50 14.06 6.65 9.05
N ALA A 51 15.23 6.71 9.70
CA ALA A 51 16.33 5.79 9.42
C ALA A 51 15.94 4.33 9.65
N GLU A 52 15.19 4.07 10.72
CA GLU A 52 14.67 2.75 11.02
C GLU A 52 13.68 2.24 9.96
N LEU A 53 12.80 3.11 9.46
CA LEU A 53 11.89 2.75 8.36
C LEU A 53 12.62 2.43 7.06
N PHE A 54 13.72 3.12 6.74
CA PHE A 54 14.56 2.78 5.58
C PHE A 54 15.28 1.44 5.76
N ARG A 55 15.72 1.13 6.99
CA ARG A 55 16.28 -0.19 7.34
C ARG A 55 15.24 -1.28 7.15
N LEU A 56 14.02 -1.07 7.63
CA LEU A 56 12.90 -1.99 7.47
C LEU A 56 12.52 -2.21 6.00
N ASP A 57 12.53 -1.16 5.18
CA ASP A 57 12.30 -1.29 3.73
C ASP A 57 13.41 -2.12 3.04
N THR A 58 14.64 -2.05 3.54
CA THR A 58 15.75 -2.90 3.07
C THR A 58 15.53 -4.36 3.44
N GLU A 59 15.10 -4.63 4.68
CA GLU A 59 14.76 -5.98 5.15
C GLU A 59 13.57 -6.57 4.39
N ARG A 60 12.54 -5.77 4.10
CA ARG A 60 11.40 -6.16 3.24
C ARG A 60 11.87 -6.60 1.85
N LYS A 61 12.74 -5.81 1.22
CA LYS A 61 13.32 -6.16 -0.09
C LYS A 61 14.16 -7.43 -0.02
N ALA A 62 14.93 -7.63 1.05
CA ALA A 62 15.67 -8.88 1.26
C ALA A 62 14.76 -10.11 1.39
N ARG A 63 13.55 -9.95 1.93
CA ARG A 63 12.48 -10.97 1.94
C ARG A 63 11.78 -11.15 0.58
N GLY A 64 12.19 -10.43 -0.47
CA GLY A 64 11.59 -10.50 -1.80
C GLY A 64 10.34 -9.64 -1.98
N ILE A 65 10.03 -8.74 -1.06
CA ILE A 65 8.89 -7.83 -1.16
C ILE A 65 9.27 -6.62 -2.02
N HIS A 66 8.47 -6.34 -3.05
CA HIS A 66 8.64 -5.15 -3.86
C HIS A 66 8.03 -3.94 -3.14
N VAL A 67 8.88 -3.04 -2.63
CA VAL A 67 8.43 -1.85 -1.88
C VAL A 67 8.49 -0.60 -2.76
N LEU A 68 7.35 0.08 -2.89
CA LEU A 68 7.18 1.39 -3.53
C LEU A 68 6.72 2.40 -2.47
N ARG A 69 7.52 3.44 -2.24
CA ARG A 69 7.16 4.58 -1.41
C ARG A 69 6.59 5.68 -2.30
N LEU A 70 5.33 6.05 -2.08
CA LEU A 70 4.62 7.08 -2.85
C LEU A 70 4.68 8.41 -2.10
N SER A 71 4.82 9.50 -2.86
CA SER A 71 4.75 10.86 -2.33
C SER A 71 3.43 11.10 -1.59
N PRO A 72 3.40 11.99 -0.59
CA PRO A 72 2.20 12.16 0.21
C PRO A 72 1.01 12.73 -0.57
N GLY A 73 -0.21 12.43 -0.15
CA GLY A 73 -1.48 12.96 -0.64
C GLY A 73 -2.60 11.91 -0.74
N CYS A 74 -3.88 12.34 -0.66
CA CYS A 74 -4.98 11.39 -0.84
C CYS A 74 -4.95 10.81 -2.25
N LEU A 75 -4.82 9.49 -2.32
CA LEU A 75 -4.86 8.72 -3.55
C LEU A 75 -6.23 8.85 -4.28
N CYS A 76 -7.25 9.34 -3.58
CA CYS A 76 -8.60 9.62 -4.10
C CYS A 76 -8.73 10.95 -4.86
N CYS A 77 -8.02 12.01 -4.45
CA CYS A 77 -8.26 13.38 -4.95
C CYS A 77 -6.99 14.05 -5.47
N SER A 78 -6.02 14.40 -4.62
CA SER A 78 -4.80 15.11 -5.01
C SER A 78 -3.81 14.23 -5.76
N SER A 79 -3.79 12.93 -5.47
CA SER A 79 -2.80 11.99 -6.01
C SER A 79 -3.42 10.92 -6.92
N LYS A 80 -4.62 11.14 -7.49
CA LYS A 80 -5.31 10.17 -8.36
C LYS A 80 -4.42 9.71 -9.54
N LEU A 81 -3.73 10.63 -10.21
CA LEU A 81 -2.84 10.28 -11.34
C LEU A 81 -1.62 9.47 -10.90
N VAL A 82 -1.04 9.82 -9.74
CA VAL A 82 0.10 9.09 -9.14
C VAL A 82 -0.35 7.66 -8.82
N LEU A 83 -1.49 7.50 -8.14
CA LEU A 83 -2.07 6.20 -7.84
C LEU A 83 -2.26 5.37 -9.12
N THR A 84 -3.02 5.89 -10.09
CA THR A 84 -3.39 5.11 -11.28
C THR A 84 -2.17 4.71 -12.12
N THR A 85 -1.18 5.60 -12.23
CA THR A 85 0.07 5.32 -12.96
C THR A 85 0.90 4.24 -12.26
N HIS A 86 1.14 4.37 -10.96
CA HIS A 86 1.91 3.39 -10.21
C HIS A 86 1.19 2.04 -10.11
N LEU A 87 -0.13 2.05 -9.94
CA LEU A 87 -0.95 0.85 -9.89
C LEU A 87 -0.93 0.11 -11.23
N ALA A 88 -1.19 0.80 -12.35
CA ALA A 88 -1.15 0.19 -13.68
C ALA A 88 0.22 -0.43 -13.99
N ARG A 89 1.31 0.29 -13.67
CA ARG A 89 2.68 -0.22 -13.84
C ARG A 89 2.96 -1.43 -12.96
N THR A 90 2.55 -1.37 -11.70
CA THR A 90 2.72 -2.48 -10.74
C THR A 90 2.00 -3.73 -11.23
N LEU A 91 0.74 -3.59 -11.63
CA LEU A 91 -0.07 -4.72 -12.08
C LEU A 91 0.45 -5.33 -13.39
N ARG A 92 0.91 -4.51 -14.34
CA ARG A 92 1.42 -4.99 -15.64
C ARG A 92 2.83 -5.57 -15.57
N LEU A 93 3.73 -4.90 -14.87
CA LEU A 93 5.17 -5.21 -14.88
C LEU A 93 5.57 -6.08 -13.69
N ASN A 94 5.03 -5.78 -12.51
CA ASN A 94 5.37 -6.55 -11.31
C ASN A 94 4.45 -7.76 -11.12
N GLN A 95 3.19 -7.70 -11.55
CA GLN A 95 2.21 -8.81 -11.48
C GLN A 95 2.20 -9.52 -10.11
N PRO A 96 1.94 -8.80 -9.01
CA PRO A 96 1.97 -9.41 -7.69
C PRO A 96 0.79 -10.36 -7.45
N ASN A 97 1.03 -11.40 -6.66
CA ASN A 97 -0.03 -12.20 -6.04
C ASN A 97 -0.79 -11.36 -5.01
N VAL A 98 -0.07 -10.52 -4.25
CA VAL A 98 -0.60 -9.68 -3.18
C VAL A 98 -0.09 -8.26 -3.33
N LEU A 99 -1.02 -7.29 -3.30
CA LEU A 99 -0.72 -5.87 -3.24
C LEU A 99 -1.26 -5.30 -1.93
N LEU A 100 -0.39 -4.73 -1.11
CA LEU A 100 -0.75 -3.92 0.04
C LEU A 100 -0.64 -2.46 -0.39
N MET A 101 -1.69 -1.68 -0.18
CA MET A 101 -1.74 -0.26 -0.50
C MET A 101 -2.10 0.52 0.75
N GLU A 102 -1.15 1.28 1.25
CA GLU A 102 -1.38 2.21 2.36
C GLU A 102 -2.23 3.39 1.87
N LEU A 103 -3.26 3.74 2.64
CA LEU A 103 -4.04 4.95 2.47
C LEU A 103 -3.64 5.93 3.59
N GLU A 104 -3.42 7.19 3.23
CA GLU A 104 -3.02 8.21 4.19
C GLU A 104 -4.11 8.57 5.19
N SER A 105 -3.72 9.25 6.26
CA SER A 105 -4.60 9.59 7.39
C SER A 105 -5.86 10.36 7.00
N GLN A 106 -5.77 11.18 5.95
CA GLN A 106 -6.89 11.99 5.42
C GLN A 106 -7.53 11.38 4.17
N SER A 107 -7.21 10.13 3.86
CA SER A 107 -7.81 9.45 2.72
C SER A 107 -9.26 9.06 3.00
N HIS A 108 -10.05 8.95 1.93
CA HIS A 108 -11.42 8.43 1.97
C HIS A 108 -11.41 7.03 1.36
N PRO A 109 -11.30 5.95 2.16
CA PRO A 109 -11.15 4.59 1.64
C PRO A 109 -12.28 4.18 0.69
N GLU A 110 -13.50 4.67 0.95
CA GLU A 110 -14.68 4.41 0.14
C GLU A 110 -14.51 4.98 -1.28
N GLN A 111 -13.93 6.18 -1.41
CA GLN A 111 -13.67 6.78 -2.72
C GLN A 111 -12.59 6.02 -3.49
N VAL A 112 -11.54 5.54 -2.79
CA VAL A 112 -10.51 4.71 -3.39
C VAL A 112 -11.11 3.37 -3.86
N LEU A 113 -11.99 2.75 -3.07
CA LEU A 113 -12.72 1.56 -3.46
C LEU A 113 -13.59 1.78 -4.70
N GLN A 114 -14.28 2.92 -4.81
CA GLN A 114 -15.06 3.25 -6.02
C GLN A 114 -14.15 3.41 -7.24
N LEU A 115 -13.01 4.09 -7.09
CA LEU A 115 -12.01 4.21 -8.16
C LEU A 115 -11.53 2.83 -8.62
N LEU A 116 -11.27 1.91 -7.70
CA LEU A 116 -10.81 0.56 -8.02
C LEU A 116 -11.90 -0.35 -8.62
N LYS A 117 -13.16 0.11 -8.63
CA LYS A 117 -14.28 -0.52 -9.34
C LYS A 117 -14.51 0.06 -10.75
N GLU A 118 -13.75 1.08 -11.15
CA GLU A 118 -13.82 1.63 -12.52
C GLU A 118 -13.48 0.54 -13.56
N PRO A 119 -14.06 0.59 -14.80
CA PRO A 119 -13.93 -0.47 -15.79
C PRO A 119 -12.49 -0.92 -16.11
N GLN A 120 -11.51 -0.01 -16.05
CA GLN A 120 -10.12 -0.38 -16.34
C GLN A 120 -9.49 -1.35 -15.31
N TRP A 121 -10.11 -1.51 -14.14
CA TRP A 121 -9.59 -2.31 -13.02
C TRP A 121 -10.28 -3.65 -12.79
N ILE A 122 -11.48 -3.84 -13.36
CA ILE A 122 -12.39 -4.97 -13.07
C ILE A 122 -11.69 -6.34 -13.15
N ASP A 123 -10.78 -6.54 -14.10
CA ASP A 123 -10.13 -7.83 -14.32
C ASP A 123 -8.77 -8.02 -13.64
N TRP A 124 -8.29 -7.01 -12.91
CA TRP A 124 -6.97 -7.07 -12.28
C TRP A 124 -6.99 -7.72 -10.91
N PHE A 125 -8.08 -7.57 -10.16
CA PHE A 125 -8.17 -7.99 -8.76
C PHE A 125 -9.03 -9.25 -8.58
N ALA A 126 -8.56 -10.16 -7.73
CA ALA A 126 -9.34 -11.32 -7.29
C ALA A 126 -10.31 -10.91 -6.19
N ASP A 127 -9.80 -10.13 -5.23
CA ASP A 127 -10.51 -9.52 -4.13
C ASP A 127 -9.85 -8.19 -3.75
N ILE A 128 -10.66 -7.30 -3.18
CA ILE A 128 -10.20 -6.05 -2.58
C ILE A 128 -10.70 -6.04 -1.14
N THR A 129 -9.78 -6.14 -0.19
CA THR A 129 -10.05 -6.15 1.24
C THR A 129 -9.72 -4.77 1.80
N LEU A 130 -10.72 -4.08 2.37
CA LEU A 130 -10.49 -2.92 3.22
C LEU A 130 -10.17 -3.43 4.63
N VAL A 131 -8.92 -3.21 5.06
CA VAL A 131 -8.48 -3.60 6.40
C VAL A 131 -9.17 -2.69 7.43
N GLU A 132 -9.56 -3.27 8.57
CA GLU A 132 -10.16 -2.52 9.67
C GLU A 132 -9.27 -1.33 10.06
N ASP A 133 -9.91 -0.21 10.35
CA ASP A 133 -9.25 1.05 10.69
C ASP A 133 -8.40 0.85 11.95
N VAL A 134 -7.09 1.08 11.80
CA VAL A 134 -6.17 1.10 12.92
C VAL A 134 -6.19 2.50 13.55
N ALA A 135 -6.81 2.56 14.72
CA ALA A 135 -6.90 3.74 15.58
C ALA A 135 -5.54 4.17 16.13
#